data_AF-B3NNA7-F1
#
_entry.id   AF-B3NNA7-F1
#
_cell.length_a   1.000
_cell.length_b   1.000
_cell.length_c   1.000
_cell.angle_alpha   90.00
_cell.angle_beta   90.00
_cell.angle_gamma   90.00
#
_symmetry.space_group_name_H-M   'P 1'
#
loop_
_entity.id
_entity.type
_entity.pdbx_description
1 polymer ?
#
loop_
_entity_poly.entity_id
_entity_poly.type
_entity_poly.pdbx_seq_one_letter_code
_entity_poly.pdbx_strand_id
1 'polypeptide(L)'
;METPDNRLYMCTMCFRKCFWNDLSRKELRCTQCSLPPRICAICNKRFEPREMSHVYCNRCHFYILKHAAVKPPSLKESPEGALDAGKYREESSFTERWKEIRDAAGIVDDGFSD
;
A
#
# COMPACT_ATOMS: atom_id res chain seq x y z
N MET A 1 3.00 47.27 -2.74
CA MET A 1 1.97 46.57 -1.97
C MET A 1 1.01 45.96 -2.98
N GLU A 2 0.94 44.63 -3.06
CA GLU A 2 -0.04 43.96 -3.93
C GLU A 2 -1.44 44.22 -3.36
N THR A 3 -2.33 44.80 -4.17
CA THR A 3 -3.73 45.00 -3.81
C THR A 3 -4.40 43.65 -3.60
N PRO A 4 -5.17 43.44 -2.53
CA PRO A 4 -5.88 42.17 -2.34
C PRO A 4 -6.86 41.98 -3.51
N ASP A 5 -6.68 40.87 -4.22
CA ASP A 5 -7.62 40.46 -5.26
C ASP A 5 -8.94 40.07 -4.60
N ASN A 6 -9.92 40.98 -4.66
CA ASN A 6 -11.26 40.79 -4.11
C ASN A 6 -12.14 39.95 -5.05
N ARG A 7 -11.58 39.37 -6.11
CA ARG A 7 -12.31 38.47 -6.99
C ARG A 7 -12.68 37.20 -6.23
N LEU A 8 -13.95 36.83 -6.35
CA LEU A 8 -14.45 35.56 -5.83
C LEU A 8 -14.27 34.46 -6.87
N TYR A 9 -13.82 33.31 -6.40
CA TYR A 9 -13.59 32.09 -7.17
C TYR A 9 -14.55 31.01 -6.72
N MET A 10 -14.80 30.02 -7.58
CA MET A 10 -15.79 28.99 -7.31
C MET A 10 -15.13 27.69 -6.83
N CYS A 11 -15.62 27.14 -5.72
CA CYS A 11 -15.17 25.83 -5.26
C CYS A 11 -15.60 24.73 -6.24
N THR A 12 -14.67 23.84 -6.59
CA THR A 12 -14.91 22.71 -7.52
C THR A 12 -15.85 21.63 -6.99
N MET A 13 -16.12 21.61 -5.68
CA MET A 13 -16.97 20.58 -5.04
C MET A 13 -18.37 21.10 -4.67
N CYS A 14 -18.45 22.22 -3.94
CA CYS A 14 -19.73 22.76 -3.47
C CYS A 14 -20.23 23.96 -4.30
N PHE A 15 -19.47 24.41 -5.30
CA PHE A 15 -19.79 25.55 -6.18
C PHE A 15 -20.05 26.88 -5.46
N ARG A 16 -19.69 26.99 -4.18
CA ARG A 16 -19.75 28.25 -3.44
C ARG A 16 -18.64 29.20 -3.88
N LYS A 17 -18.95 30.49 -3.86
CA LYS A 17 -17.99 31.58 -4.12
C LYS A 17 -17.15 31.81 -2.86
N CYS A 18 -15.83 31.79 -3.00
CA CYS A 18 -14.85 31.97 -1.93
C CYS A 18 -13.71 32.87 -2.41
N PHE A 19 -12.97 33.48 -1.48
CA PHE A 19 -11.74 34.18 -1.87
C PHE A 19 -10.67 33.18 -2.30
N TRP A 20 -9.72 33.63 -3.13
CA TRP A 20 -8.59 32.79 -3.55
C TRP A 20 -7.81 32.22 -2.36
N ASN A 21 -7.66 32.99 -1.29
CA ASN A 21 -6.96 32.57 -0.07
C ASN A 21 -7.69 31.46 0.70
N ASP A 22 -9.00 31.32 0.52
CA ASP A 22 -9.81 30.29 1.17
C ASP A 22 -9.88 29.00 0.34
N LEU A 23 -9.41 29.04 -0.91
CA LEU A 23 -9.35 27.89 -1.79
C LEU A 23 -8.00 27.18 -1.66
N SER A 24 -8.06 25.85 -1.68
CA SER A 24 -6.85 25.06 -1.72
C SER A 24 -6.12 25.28 -3.05
N ARG A 25 -4.80 25.51 -2.98
CA ARG A 25 -4.00 25.90 -4.15
C ARG A 25 -3.90 24.80 -5.22
N LYS A 26 -4.16 23.54 -4.86
CA LYS A 26 -4.05 22.39 -5.76
C LYS A 26 -5.39 21.96 -6.32
N GLU A 27 -6.40 21.86 -5.47
CA GLU A 27 -7.70 21.26 -5.84
C GLU A 27 -8.81 22.30 -6.02
N LEU A 28 -8.54 23.58 -5.69
CA LEU A 28 -9.49 24.70 -5.76
C LEU A 28 -10.77 24.41 -4.97
N ARG A 29 -10.59 23.82 -3.78
CA ARG A 29 -11.69 23.47 -2.86
C ARG A 29 -11.69 24.42 -1.67
N CYS A 30 -12.88 24.82 -1.22
CA CYS A 30 -13.00 25.62 -0.01
C CYS A 30 -12.60 24.82 1.24
N THR A 31 -12.40 25.51 2.36
CA THR A 31 -11.98 24.93 3.64
C THR A 31 -12.86 23.79 4.17
N GLN A 32 -14.13 23.75 3.78
CA GLN A 32 -15.07 22.68 4.15
C GLN A 32 -14.97 21.44 3.24
N CYS A 33 -14.57 21.63 1.99
CA CYS A 33 -14.47 20.56 0.99
C CYS A 33 -13.03 20.08 0.75
N SER A 34 -12.03 20.84 1.22
CA SER A 34 -10.63 20.46 1.15
C SER A 34 -10.36 19.31 2.10
N LEU A 35 -9.50 18.39 1.67
CA LEU A 35 -9.08 17.26 2.50
C LEU A 35 -7.74 17.60 3.17
N PRO A 36 -7.47 17.08 4.39
CA PRO A 36 -6.19 17.31 5.05
C PRO A 36 -5.02 16.81 4.20
N PRO A 37 -3.93 17.58 4.09
CA PRO A 37 -2.75 17.16 3.34
C PRO A 37 -2.13 15.91 3.97
N ARG A 38 -1.72 14.97 3.13
CA ARG A 38 -1.01 13.75 3.50
C ARG A 38 0.44 13.82 3.06
N ILE A 39 1.31 13.12 3.79
CA ILE A 39 2.74 13.01 3.49
C ILE A 39 2.98 11.64 2.86
N CYS A 40 3.62 11.62 1.68
CA CYS A 40 4.05 10.36 1.07
C CYS A 40 5.23 9.76 1.84
N ALA A 41 5.18 8.48 2.22
CA ALA A 41 6.27 7.82 2.93
C ALA A 41 7.55 7.64 2.08
N ILE A 42 7.44 7.60 0.75
CA ILE A 42 8.57 7.39 -0.15
C ILE A 42 9.29 8.71 -0.44
N CYS A 43 8.54 9.74 -0.87
CA CYS A 43 9.13 11.00 -1.32
C CYS A 43 8.95 12.17 -0.35
N ASN A 44 8.33 11.94 0.82
CA ASN A 44 8.05 12.95 1.85
C ASN A 44 7.25 14.17 1.37
N LYS A 45 6.71 14.12 0.14
CA LYS A 45 5.96 15.24 -0.44
C LYS A 45 4.57 15.30 0.18
N ARG A 46 4.18 16.51 0.60
CA ARG A 46 2.82 16.81 1.01
C ARG A 46 1.90 16.92 -0.21
N PHE A 47 0.80 16.19 -0.21
CA PHE A 47 -0.23 16.27 -1.24
C PHE A 47 -1.62 16.31 -0.62
N GLU A 48 -2.56 16.92 -1.34
CA GLU A 48 -3.96 17.02 -0.92
C GLU A 48 -4.74 15.95 -1.68
N PRO A 49 -5.35 14.97 -1.01
CA PRO A 49 -6.14 13.94 -1.68
C PRO A 49 -7.36 14.54 -2.41
N ARG A 50 -7.73 13.97 -3.56
CA ARG A 50 -9.01 14.30 -4.23
C ARG A 50 -10.21 13.66 -3.55
N GLU A 51 -10.03 12.45 -3.05
CA GLU A 51 -11.06 11.68 -2.39
C GLU A 51 -10.51 11.09 -1.10
N MET A 52 -11.39 10.82 -0.14
CA MET A 52 -11.02 10.17 1.11
C MET A 52 -10.43 8.77 0.91
N SER A 53 -10.85 8.08 -0.17
CA SER A 53 -10.38 6.75 -0.60
C SER A 53 -8.98 6.77 -1.24
N HIS A 54 -8.62 7.88 -1.90
CA HIS A 54 -7.38 8.03 -2.69
C HIS A 54 -6.24 8.57 -1.83
N VAL A 55 -5.71 7.70 -0.96
CA VAL A 55 -4.57 8.04 -0.09
C VAL A 55 -3.22 7.79 -0.78
N TYR A 56 -3.16 7.72 -2.11
CA TYR A 56 -1.92 7.37 -2.82
C TYR A 56 -1.23 8.59 -3.43
N CYS A 57 0.10 8.54 -3.44
CA CYS A 57 0.90 9.62 -4.02
C CYS A 57 1.02 9.43 -5.53
N ASN A 58 0.49 10.35 -6.34
CA ASN A 58 0.57 10.29 -7.81
C ASN A 58 2.01 10.24 -8.34
N ARG A 59 3.00 10.82 -7.64
CA ARG A 59 4.41 10.77 -8.08
C ARG A 59 5.03 9.40 -7.92
N CYS A 60 4.71 8.72 -6.82
CA CYS A 60 5.30 7.43 -6.48
C CYS A 60 4.41 6.26 -6.89
N HIS A 61 3.19 6.52 -7.38
CA HIS A 61 2.13 5.53 -7.59
C HIS A 61 1.96 4.56 -6.41
N PHE A 62 2.25 5.04 -5.19
CA PHE A 62 2.29 4.24 -3.99
C PHE A 62 1.08 4.57 -3.12
N TYR A 63 0.23 3.57 -2.89
CA TYR A 63 -0.86 3.64 -1.93
C TYR A 63 -0.26 3.79 -0.54
N ILE A 64 -0.67 4.81 0.22
CA ILE A 64 -0.50 4.78 1.67
C ILE A 64 -1.38 3.64 2.16
N LEU A 65 -0.78 2.44 2.16
CA LEU A 65 -1.19 1.18 2.77
C LEU A 65 -2.69 0.86 2.73
N LYS A 66 -3.12 0.25 1.62
CA LYS A 66 -4.07 -0.88 1.66
C LYS A 66 -3.35 -2.18 1.29
N HIS A 67 -2.15 -2.42 1.83
CA HIS A 67 -1.79 -3.82 2.03
C HIS A 67 -2.69 -4.27 3.18
N ALA A 68 -3.66 -5.11 2.86
CA ALA A 68 -4.51 -5.76 3.85
C ALA A 68 -3.63 -6.15 5.04
N ALA A 69 -4.11 -5.90 6.26
CA ALA A 69 -3.53 -6.49 7.44
C ALA A 69 -3.76 -8.00 7.35
N VAL A 70 -2.99 -8.69 6.50
CA VAL A 70 -2.76 -10.11 6.62
C VAL A 70 -1.93 -10.22 7.88
N LYS A 71 -2.62 -10.24 9.02
CA LYS A 71 -2.03 -10.67 10.28
C LYS A 71 -1.54 -12.09 9.98
N PRO A 72 -0.23 -12.37 10.01
CA PRO A 72 0.23 -13.75 9.91
C PRO A 72 -0.55 -14.55 10.95
N PRO A 73 -1.08 -15.74 10.60
CA PRO A 73 -1.73 -16.58 11.59
C PRO A 73 -0.75 -16.74 12.76
N SER A 74 -1.24 -16.44 13.97
CA SER A 74 -0.43 -16.53 15.18
C SER A 74 -0.03 -17.99 15.33
N LEU A 75 1.27 -18.28 15.27
CA LEU A 75 1.80 -19.57 15.67
C LEU A 75 1.41 -19.72 17.15
N LYS A 76 0.38 -20.53 17.41
CA LYS A 76 0.11 -20.99 18.76
C LYS A 76 1.26 -21.92 19.10
N GLU A 77 2.23 -21.41 19.85
CA GLU A 77 3.07 -22.25 20.68
C GLU A 77 2.12 -22.94 21.67
N SER A 78 1.83 -24.22 21.42
CA SER A 78 1.28 -25.09 22.46
C SER A 78 2.40 -26.01 22.92
N PRO A 79 2.67 -26.06 24.23
CA PRO A 79 3.70 -26.90 24.79
C PRO A 79 3.24 -28.36 24.80
N GLU A 80 4.20 -29.26 25.00
CA GLU A 80 4.09 -30.70 25.28
C GLU A 80 4.33 -31.64 24.09
N GLY A 81 5.60 -32.06 23.99
CA GLY A 81 6.06 -33.11 23.09
C GLY A 81 7.58 -33.28 23.13
N ALA A 82 8.17 -33.31 24.32
CA ALA A 82 9.59 -33.60 24.49
C ALA A 82 9.87 -35.10 24.28
N LEU A 83 10.00 -35.53 23.03
CA LEU A 83 10.75 -36.72 22.54
C LEU A 83 10.90 -36.49 21.03
N ASP A 84 12.00 -35.97 20.49
CA ASP A 84 13.17 -36.77 20.17
C ASP A 84 14.30 -35.82 19.76
N ALA A 85 15.45 -35.97 20.40
CA ALA A 85 16.62 -35.16 20.17
C ALA A 85 17.34 -35.65 18.91
N GLY A 86 17.43 -34.79 17.89
CA GLY A 86 18.55 -34.81 16.96
C GLY A 86 18.43 -35.77 15.78
N LYS A 87 17.71 -35.35 14.75
CA LYS A 87 18.25 -35.43 13.39
C LYS A 87 18.18 -34.04 12.77
N TYR A 88 19.30 -33.33 12.82
CA TYR A 88 19.64 -32.39 11.75
C TYR A 88 19.56 -33.22 10.46
N ARG A 89 18.41 -33.12 9.77
CA ARG A 89 18.25 -33.70 8.45
C ARG A 89 19.21 -32.90 7.59
N GLU A 90 20.32 -33.55 7.19
CA GLU A 90 21.36 -32.99 6.33
C GLU A 90 20.71 -32.11 5.27
N GLU A 91 21.31 -30.94 5.03
CA GLU A 91 20.81 -29.96 4.06
C GLU A 91 20.74 -30.62 2.67
N SER A 92 19.61 -31.27 2.37
CA SER A 92 19.29 -31.71 1.03
C SER A 92 19.36 -30.48 0.15
N SER A 93 20.20 -30.57 -0.88
CA SER A 93 20.45 -29.45 -1.77
C SER A 93 19.12 -28.92 -2.29
N PHE A 94 19.05 -27.62 -2.58
CA PHE A 94 17.83 -26.98 -3.07
C PHE A 94 17.17 -27.76 -4.22
N THR A 95 17.98 -28.37 -5.10
CA THR A 95 17.52 -29.21 -6.21
C THR A 95 16.84 -30.51 -5.78
N GLU A 96 17.32 -31.12 -4.69
CA GLU A 96 16.80 -32.37 -4.16
C GLU A 96 15.47 -32.15 -3.45
N ARG A 97 15.41 -31.10 -2.62
CA ARG A 97 14.16 -30.65 -1.99
C ARG A 97 13.11 -30.24 -3.02
N TRP A 98 13.54 -29.63 -4.13
CA TRP A 98 12.62 -29.27 -5.20
C TRP A 98 12.07 -30.49 -5.96
N LYS A 99 12.87 -31.54 -6.09
CA LYS A 99 12.42 -32.81 -6.67
C LYS A 99 11.36 -33.49 -5.77
N GLU A 100 11.59 -33.55 -4.46
CA GLU A 100 10.63 -34.10 -3.50
C GLU A 100 9.26 -33.39 -3.57
N ILE A 101 9.27 -32.07 -3.67
CA ILE A 101 8.04 -31.28 -3.75
C ILE A 101 7.27 -31.58 -5.04
N ARG A 102 7.96 -31.72 -6.17
CA ARG A 102 7.32 -32.08 -7.45
C ARG A 102 6.68 -33.46 -7.39
N ASP A 103 7.42 -34.44 -6.86
CA ASP A 103 6.95 -35.82 -6.75
C ASP A 103 5.72 -35.90 -5.83
N ALA A 104 5.75 -35.21 -4.69
CA ALA A 104 4.62 -35.16 -3.75
C ALA A 104 3.39 -34.42 -4.30
N ALA A 105 3.62 -33.40 -5.14
CA ALA A 105 2.55 -32.64 -5.77
C ALA A 105 2.01 -33.30 -7.05
N GLY A 106 2.57 -34.44 -7.48
CA GLY A 106 2.19 -35.11 -8.71
C GLY A 106 2.46 -34.28 -9.96
N ILE A 107 3.44 -33.36 -9.90
CA ILE A 107 3.81 -32.51 -11.03
C ILE A 107 4.72 -33.33 -11.94
N VAL A 108 4.14 -33.87 -13.00
CA VAL A 108 4.88 -34.54 -14.08
C VAL A 108 5.50 -33.45 -14.96
N ASP A 109 6.80 -33.54 -15.22
CA ASP A 109 7.46 -32.67 -16.18
C ASP A 109 7.13 -33.20 -17.58
N ASP A 110 6.07 -32.65 -18.19
CA ASP A 110 5.73 -32.90 -19.59
C ASP A 110 6.74 -32.16 -20.48
N GLY A 111 7.99 -32.58 -20.37
CA GLY A 111 9.06 -32.17 -21.26
C GLY A 111 8.75 -32.69 -22.65
N PHE A 112 8.51 -31.77 -23.59
CA PHE A 112 8.50 -32.02 -25.01
C PHE A 112 9.70 -32.90 -25.40
N SER A 113 9.42 -34.13 -25.80
CA SER A 113 10.35 -34.95 -26.58
C SER A 113 10.28 -34.48 -28.04
N ASP A 114 11.42 -34.10 -28.61
CA ASP A 114 11.63 -33.98 -30.06
C ASP A 114 11.57 -35.37 -30.72
#